data_AF-A0A645I103-F1
#
_entry.id   AF-A0A645I103-F1
#
_cell.length_a   1.000
_cell.length_b   1.000
_cell.length_c   1.000
_cell.angle_alpha   90.00
_cell.angle_beta   90.00
_cell.angle_gamma   90.00
#
_symmetry.space_group_name_H-M   'P 1'
#
loop_
_entity.id
_entity.type
_entity.pdbx_description
1 polymer ?
#
loop_
_entity_poly.entity_id
_entity_poly.type
_entity_poly.pdbx_seq_one_letter_code
_entity_poly.pdbx_strand_id
1 'polypeptide(L)'
;MLDKIARAEETEEAFSCTIRRSQIDVNKHLNNAFYAAFTDDAAGSDKAKITELQLNFISAANLGDTLVCQRKISPGDDSFYVEGSRSEAPDSLFFQAEGRFSHPLA
;
A
#
# COMPACT_ATOMS: atom_id res chain seq x y z
N MET A 1 8.99 -12.68 15.24
CA MET A 1 8.49 -13.24 13.96
C MET A 1 7.52 -12.18 13.46
N LEU A 2 7.70 -11.66 12.25
CA LEU A 2 6.71 -10.73 11.68
C LEU A 2 5.53 -11.58 11.19
N ASP A 3 4.36 -11.33 11.75
CA ASP A 3 3.15 -12.02 11.34
C ASP A 3 2.72 -11.55 9.95
N LYS A 4 2.08 -12.44 9.19
CA LYS A 4 1.52 -12.07 7.89
C LYS A 4 0.34 -11.13 8.11
N ILE A 5 0.29 -10.05 7.32
CA ILE A 5 -0.85 -9.12 7.33
C ILE A 5 -2.06 -9.86 6.76
N ALA A 6 -3.15 -9.91 7.53
CA ALA A 6 -4.41 -10.47 7.06
C ALA A 6 -5.06 -9.52 6.04
N ARG A 7 -5.66 -10.08 4.98
CA ARG A 7 -6.42 -9.27 4.02
C ARG A 7 -7.66 -8.71 4.72
N ALA A 8 -7.86 -7.40 4.65
CA ALA A 8 -9.05 -6.77 5.22
C ALA A 8 -10.27 -7.01 4.33
N GLU A 9 -11.43 -7.17 4.95
CA GLU A 9 -12.73 -7.13 4.26
C GLU A 9 -13.16 -5.67 4.04
N GLU A 10 -13.91 -5.41 2.96
CA GLU A 10 -14.50 -4.11 2.63
C GLU A 10 -13.47 -2.97 2.48
N THR A 11 -12.57 -3.11 1.50
CA THR A 11 -11.65 -2.03 1.10
C THR A 11 -12.29 -1.11 0.05
N GLU A 12 -11.86 0.15 0.02
CA GLU A 12 -12.20 1.11 -1.03
C GLU A 12 -10.98 1.41 -1.92
N GLU A 13 -11.19 1.72 -3.19
CA GLU A 13 -10.12 2.18 -4.08
C GLU A 13 -9.65 3.58 -3.65
N ALA A 14 -8.34 3.72 -3.40
CA ALA A 14 -7.72 4.99 -3.08
C ALA A 14 -7.23 5.70 -4.35
N PHE A 15 -6.47 4.98 -5.18
CA PHE A 15 -5.98 5.47 -6.48
C PHE A 15 -5.43 4.32 -7.34
N SER A 16 -5.15 4.62 -8.60
CA SER A 16 -4.36 3.75 -9.48
C SER A 16 -3.18 4.50 -10.12
N CYS A 17 -2.07 3.80 -10.35
CA CYS A 17 -0.89 4.38 -10.99
C CYS A 17 -0.15 3.35 -11.84
N THR A 18 0.45 3.81 -12.94
CA THR A 18 1.35 2.99 -13.76
C THR A 18 2.79 3.20 -13.33
N ILE A 19 3.51 2.10 -13.10
CA ILE A 19 4.91 2.13 -12.66
C ILE A 19 5.79 2.74 -13.74
N ARG A 20 6.53 3.79 -13.37
CA ARG A 20 7.38 4.60 -14.26
C ARG A 20 8.83 4.20 -14.15
N ARG A 21 9.61 4.52 -15.19
CA ARG A 21 11.05 4.24 -15.25
C ARG A 21 11.84 4.81 -14.07
N SER A 22 11.45 5.97 -13.55
CA SER A 22 12.11 6.61 -12.40
C SER A 22 11.93 5.85 -11.08
N GLN A 23 11.02 4.88 -11.04
CA GLN A 23 10.69 4.10 -9.84
C GLN A 23 11.36 2.73 -9.83
N ILE A 24 12.04 2.37 -10.92
CA ILE A 24 12.67 1.07 -11.11
C ILE A 24 14.09 1.07 -10.53
N ASP A 25 14.42 0.04 -9.76
CA ASP A 25 15.74 -0.16 -9.17
C ASP A 25 16.73 -0.85 -10.15
N VAL A 26 17.95 -1.11 -9.67
CA VAL A 26 18.99 -1.79 -10.45
C VAL A 26 18.62 -3.25 -10.83
N ASN A 27 17.68 -3.85 -10.11
CA ASN A 27 17.18 -5.20 -10.36
C ASN A 27 16.03 -5.23 -11.37
N LYS A 28 15.65 -4.07 -11.93
CA LYS A 28 14.57 -3.90 -12.91
C LYS A 28 13.16 -4.12 -12.36
N HIS A 29 13.00 -4.02 -11.04
CA HIS A 29 11.69 -4.03 -10.38
C HIS A 29 11.40 -2.66 -9.75
N LEU A 30 10.14 -2.43 -9.40
CA LEU A 30 9.78 -1.31 -8.55
C LEU A 30 10.61 -1.33 -7.26
N ASN A 31 11.30 -0.23 -6.97
CA ASN A 31 12.05 -0.08 -5.72
C ASN A 31 11.10 -0.15 -4.53
N ASN A 32 11.45 -0.98 -3.54
CA ASN A 32 10.60 -1.23 -2.37
C ASN A 32 10.19 0.04 -1.60
N ALA A 33 11.00 1.10 -1.64
CA ALA A 33 10.67 2.37 -1.01
C ALA A 33 9.39 3.02 -1.58
N PHE A 34 9.04 2.76 -2.84
CA PHE A 34 7.82 3.30 -3.42
C PHE A 34 6.56 2.64 -2.88
N TYR A 35 6.60 1.38 -2.42
CA TYR A 35 5.43 0.80 -1.75
C TYR A 35 5.10 1.52 -0.44
N ALA A 36 6.12 2.02 0.28
CA ALA A 36 5.89 2.85 1.45
C ALA A 36 5.26 4.20 1.07
N ALA A 37 5.75 4.84 0.01
CA ALA A 37 5.16 6.08 -0.50
C ALA A 37 3.71 5.89 -0.97
N PHE A 38 3.41 4.81 -1.70
CA PHE A 38 2.05 4.48 -2.12
C PHE A 38 1.14 4.18 -0.94
N THR A 39 1.68 3.54 0.11
CA THR A 39 0.93 3.32 1.35
C THR A 39 0.59 4.63 2.03
N ASP A 40 1.55 5.56 2.10
CA ASP A 40 1.38 6.88 2.69
C ASP A 40 0.30 7.71 1.95
N ASP A 41 0.40 7.74 0.62
CA ASP A 41 -0.59 8.39 -0.26
C ASP A 41 -1.99 7.76 -0.09
N ALA A 42 -2.07 6.42 -0.06
CA ALA A 42 -3.35 5.71 0.09
C ALA A 42 -3.95 5.92 1.48
N ALA A 43 -3.14 5.85 2.54
CA ALA A 43 -3.57 6.04 3.92
C ALA A 43 -4.09 7.46 4.20
N GLY A 44 -3.76 8.44 3.34
CA GLY A 44 -4.14 9.83 3.54
C GLY A 44 -3.35 10.47 4.68
N SER A 45 -2.02 10.27 4.65
CA SER A 45 -1.10 10.82 5.65
C SER A 45 -1.12 12.36 5.72
N ASP A 46 -1.65 13.01 4.68
CA ASP A 46 -1.93 14.44 4.62
C ASP A 46 -2.89 14.90 5.72
N LYS A 47 -3.71 13.98 6.25
CA LYS A 47 -4.68 14.24 7.32
C LYS A 47 -4.22 13.75 8.69
N ALA A 48 -3.39 12.70 8.74
CA ALA A 48 -2.85 12.17 9.99
C ALA A 48 -1.48 11.53 9.81
N LYS A 49 -0.53 11.82 10.71
CA LYS A 49 0.83 11.27 10.65
C LYS A 49 0.84 9.77 10.92
N ILE A 50 1.44 8.98 10.03
CA ILE A 50 1.74 7.56 10.24
C ILE A 50 2.86 7.43 11.29
N THR A 51 2.64 6.63 12.34
CA THR A 51 3.61 6.35 13.41
C THR A 51 4.22 4.97 13.32
N GLU A 52 3.50 4.03 12.71
CA GLU A 52 3.92 2.65 12.51
C GLU A 52 3.49 2.19 11.12
N LEU A 53 4.38 1.50 10.41
CA LEU A 53 4.12 0.94 9.10
C LEU A 53 4.79 -0.43 9.00
N GLN A 54 3.99 -1.45 8.75
CA GLN A 54 4.45 -2.77 8.34
C GLN A 54 4.13 -2.98 6.86
N LEU A 55 5.12 -3.44 6.10
CA LEU A 55 4.97 -3.76 4.68
C LEU A 55 5.30 -5.24 4.44
N ASN A 56 4.44 -5.89 3.66
CA ASN A 56 4.64 -7.22 3.14
C ASN A 56 4.76 -7.17 1.61
N PHE A 57 5.93 -7.52 1.07
CA PHE A 57 6.18 -7.59 -0.36
C PHE A 57 5.81 -8.98 -0.89
N ILE A 58 4.79 -9.06 -1.75
CA ILE A 58 4.19 -10.32 -2.20
C ILE A 58 4.72 -10.70 -3.58
N SER A 59 4.73 -9.76 -4.53
CA SER A 59 5.24 -10.00 -5.88
C SER A 59 5.89 -8.74 -6.45
N ALA A 60 6.78 -8.93 -7.43
CA ALA A 60 7.48 -7.82 -8.08
C ALA A 60 6.58 -7.11 -9.09
N ALA A 61 6.53 -5.78 -9.01
CA ALA A 61 5.98 -4.91 -10.05
C ALA A 61 7.07 -4.48 -11.03
N ASN A 62 6.72 -4.47 -12.31
CA ASN A 62 7.62 -4.11 -13.41
C ASN A 62 7.24 -2.76 -14.02
N LEU A 63 8.15 -2.24 -14.85
CA LEU A 63 7.89 -1.05 -15.66
C LEU A 63 6.63 -1.24 -16.53
N GLY A 64 5.68 -0.32 -16.41
CA GLY A 64 4.44 -0.36 -17.18
C GLY A 64 3.30 -1.15 -16.52
N ASP A 65 3.55 -1.90 -15.43
CA ASP A 65 2.48 -2.50 -14.64
C ASP A 65 1.57 -1.38 -14.07
N THR A 66 0.26 -1.62 -14.02
CA THR A 66 -0.68 -0.72 -13.35
C THR A 66 -1.06 -1.29 -11.99
N LEU A 67 -0.74 -0.52 -10.95
CA LEU A 67 -1.02 -0.80 -9.56
C LEU A 67 -2.31 -0.09 -9.15
N VAL A 68 -3.25 -0.85 -8.59
CA VAL A 68 -4.47 -0.33 -7.99
C VAL A 68 -4.32 -0.41 -6.47
N CYS A 69 -4.30 0.73 -5.81
CA CYS A 69 -4.23 0.83 -4.36
C CYS A 69 -5.62 0.86 -3.76
N GLN A 70 -5.89 -0.06 -2.86
CA GLN A 70 -7.09 -0.08 -2.04
C GLN A 70 -6.73 0.10 -0.58
N ARG A 71 -7.66 0.65 0.20
CA ARG A 71 -7.45 0.91 1.62
C ARG A 71 -8.66 0.58 2.46
N LYS A 72 -8.42 0.44 3.75
CA LYS A 72 -9.42 0.49 4.81
C LYS A 72 -8.85 1.32 5.96
N ILE A 73 -9.60 2.32 6.40
CA ILE A 73 -9.26 3.12 7.57
C ILE A 73 -10.18 2.68 8.71
N SER A 74 -9.60 2.47 9.89
CA SER A 74 -10.33 2.15 11.12
C SER A 74 -10.14 3.31 12.12
N PRO A 75 -10.95 4.39 12.05
CA PRO A 75 -10.74 5.58 12.88
C PRO A 75 -10.81 5.31 14.38
N GLY A 76 -11.57 4.29 14.81
CA GLY A 76 -11.68 3.92 16.23
C GLY A 76 -10.41 3.28 16.81
N ASP A 77 -9.59 2.67 15.97
CA ASP A 77 -8.37 1.95 16.36
C ASP A 77 -7.08 2.67 15.92
N ASP A 78 -7.23 3.87 15.35
CA ASP A 78 -6.16 4.66 14.72
C ASP A 78 -5.33 3.83 13.73
N SER A 79 -5.96 2.87 13.06
CA SER A 79 -5.26 1.92 12.21
C SER A 79 -5.71 2.00 10.76
N PHE A 80 -4.85 1.53 9.88
CA PHE A 80 -5.16 1.41 8.46
C PHE A 80 -4.65 0.09 7.90
N TYR A 81 -5.26 -0.29 6.79
CA TYR A 81 -4.83 -1.34 5.90
C TYR A 81 -4.74 -0.79 4.49
N VAL A 82 -3.70 -1.17 3.75
CA VAL A 82 -3.54 -0.86 2.32
C VAL A 82 -3.10 -2.12 1.58
N GLU A 83 -3.64 -2.35 0.40
CA GLU A 83 -3.13 -3.33 -0.54
C GLU A 83 -2.94 -2.73 -1.93
N GLY A 84 -1.94 -3.23 -2.66
CA GLY A 84 -1.73 -2.90 -4.06
C GLY A 84 -1.84 -4.14 -4.93
N SER A 85 -2.75 -4.13 -5.89
CA SER A 85 -2.98 -5.26 -6.81
C SER A 85 -2.74 -4.87 -8.27
N ARG A 86 -2.62 -5.89 -9.13
CA ARG A 86 -2.61 -5.71 -10.58
C ARG A 86 -3.98 -5.28 -11.07
N SER A 87 -4.04 -4.26 -11.93
CA SER A 87 -5.29 -3.78 -12.52
C SER A 87 -6.10 -4.87 -13.23
N GLU A 88 -5.41 -5.80 -13.89
CA GLU A 88 -5.96 -6.89 -14.68
C GLU A 88 -6.21 -8.17 -13.87
N ALA A 89 -5.72 -8.23 -12.63
CA ALA A 89 -5.86 -9.38 -11.74
C ALA A 89 -5.91 -8.89 -10.28
N PRO A 90 -7.08 -8.45 -9.78
CA PRO A 90 -7.22 -7.83 -8.45
C PRO A 90 -6.82 -8.72 -7.27
N ASP A 91 -6.82 -10.05 -7.45
CA ASP A 91 -6.33 -11.01 -6.45
C ASP A 91 -4.81 -11.25 -6.51
N SER A 92 -4.14 -10.73 -7.55
CA SER A 92 -2.69 -10.75 -7.68
C SER A 92 -2.10 -9.50 -7.02
N LEU A 93 -1.69 -9.66 -5.76
CA LEU A 93 -1.13 -8.57 -4.97
C LEU A 93 0.37 -8.37 -5.27
N PHE A 94 0.77 -7.11 -5.33
CA PHE A 94 2.17 -6.68 -5.24
C PHE A 94 2.61 -6.56 -3.79
N PHE A 95 1.77 -5.93 -2.96
CA PHE A 95 2.08 -5.69 -1.55
C PHE A 95 0.83 -5.60 -0.69
N GLN A 96 1.04 -5.75 0.61
CA GLN A 96 0.09 -5.39 1.67
C GLN A 96 0.81 -4.53 2.70
N ALA A 97 0.05 -3.66 3.35
CA ALA A 97 0.53 -2.82 4.42
C ALA A 97 -0.52 -2.66 5.52
N GLU A 98 -0.05 -2.56 6.75
CA GLU A 98 -0.86 -2.15 7.89
C GLU A 98 -0.06 -1.19 8.75
N GLY A 99 -0.75 -0.38 9.54
CA GLY A 99 -0.08 0.58 10.38
C GLY A 99 -1.01 1.37 11.27
N ARG A 100 -0.44 2.37 11.92
CA ARG A 100 -1.14 3.25 12.85
C ARG A 100 -0.88 4.72 12.56
N PHE A 101 -1.89 5.54 12.79
CA PHE A 101 -1.79 6.99 12.84
C PHE A 101 -1.46 7.46 14.26
N SER A 102 -0.90 8.67 14.37
CA SER A 102 -0.64 9.32 15.66
C SER A 102 -1.92 9.68 16.42
N HIS A 103 -3.01 9.97 15.69
CA HIS A 103 -4.32 10.40 16.19
C HIS A 103 -5.41 10.02 15.17
N PRO A 104 -6.69 9.91 15.58
CA PRO A 104 -7.78 9.54 14.67
C PRO A 104 -7.94 10.55 13.53
N LEU A 105 -8.26 10.03 12.34
CA LEU A 105 -8.77 10.84 11.25
C LEU A 105 -10.17 11.34 11.64
N ALA A 106 -10.27 12.65 11.91
CA ALA A 106 -11.52 13.35 12.24
C ALA A 106 -12.46 13.48 11.04
#